data_AF-A0A1H0NRG2-F1
#
_entry.id   AF-A0A1H0NRG2-F1
#
_cell.length_a   1.000
_cell.length_b   1.000
_cell.length_c   1.000
_cell.angle_alpha   90.00
_cell.angle_beta   90.00
_cell.angle_gamma   90.00
#
_symmetry.space_group_name_H-M   'P 1'
#
loop_
_entity.id
_entity.type
_entity.pdbx_description
1 polymer ?
#
loop_
_entity_poly.entity_id
_entity_poly.type
_entity_poly.pdbx_seq_one_letter_code
_entity_poly.pdbx_strand_id
1 'polypeptide(L)'
;MFNRRTFLGGLSTAALAAPVLGGGVAAAPRRRARLPAVPLPLTVVNHTGAYANTSITLYIVGVDQSGRQVHVTPDGRRVPISFSDNESDGYAHYGIPLNSSGDTTISLPAMSGRVYFALGGELKFKVVESGTGQPALRYPAGWVPSDPSNTVLHDVFEFTLNETGMYCNTTMVDMFSVPSSIRLVGSSDQTTGTLEPGGRDRIFANVTSTPGFENLRQGDHRIVAPGHALDLGDFSSTYFDSYIDQVWEKYRSTTMTVDIGTGVHRGSVSGDRFVFDGEVGAFDRPSTRDVLFCDGALFAGAAPRGPVAAILGAGLNRSNLHSVTTQPATNAASFYGHSVTNHYAKTLHANTVDGKAYGFAFDDVAGYASYVQDSGASSATLTLTPL
;
A
#
# COMPACT_ATOMS: atom_id res chain seq x y z
N MET A 1 1.81 -0.29 -18.82
CA MET A 1 1.08 0.07 -17.59
C MET A 1 2.09 0.70 -16.64
N PHE A 2 1.93 2.00 -16.36
CA PHE A 2 2.78 2.70 -15.39
C PHE A 2 2.37 2.24 -13.98
N ASN A 3 3.17 1.39 -13.35
CA ASN A 3 3.08 1.04 -11.94
C ASN A 3 4.28 1.72 -11.22
N ARG A 4 4.15 2.02 -9.92
CA ARG A 4 5.09 2.68 -8.97
C ARG A 4 6.58 2.37 -9.16
N ARG A 5 6.92 1.26 -9.83
CA ARG A 5 8.28 0.74 -10.09
C ARG A 5 9.14 1.56 -11.04
N THR A 6 8.60 2.53 -11.79
CA THR A 6 9.44 3.48 -12.56
C THR A 6 9.96 4.63 -11.70
N PHE A 7 9.42 4.86 -10.49
CA PHE A 7 9.71 6.06 -9.71
C PHE A 7 10.71 5.86 -8.55
N LEU A 8 10.99 4.62 -8.12
CA LEU A 8 11.96 4.33 -7.05
C LEU A 8 13.31 3.77 -7.52
N GLY A 9 13.61 3.82 -8.82
CA GLY A 9 14.78 3.15 -9.39
C GLY A 9 15.52 3.85 -10.54
N GLY A 10 15.54 5.18 -10.63
CA GLY A 10 16.17 5.81 -11.79
C GLY A 10 16.58 7.27 -11.63
N LEU A 11 17.65 7.54 -10.89
CA LEU A 11 18.52 8.69 -11.16
C LEU A 11 19.68 8.19 -12.04
N SER A 12 19.53 8.31 -13.36
CA SER A 12 20.65 8.23 -14.29
C SER A 12 20.35 9.07 -15.52
N THR A 13 20.92 10.28 -15.51
CA THR A 13 21.00 11.21 -16.62
C THR A 13 21.85 10.65 -17.76
N ALA A 14 21.31 10.61 -18.99
CA ALA A 14 22.11 10.71 -20.21
C ALA A 14 21.23 11.19 -21.37
N ALA A 15 21.33 12.48 -21.69
CA ALA A 15 20.83 13.05 -22.91
C ALA A 15 21.82 12.77 -24.05
N LEU A 16 21.36 12.20 -25.16
CA LEU A 16 22.05 12.29 -26.44
C LEU A 16 21.02 12.55 -27.54
N ALA A 17 21.04 13.76 -28.07
CA ALA A 17 20.32 14.18 -29.25
C ALA A 17 21.10 13.79 -30.51
N ALA A 18 20.41 13.24 -31.51
CA ALA A 18 20.88 13.17 -32.89
C ALA A 18 19.75 13.67 -33.81
N PRO A 19 20.03 14.56 -34.79
CA PRO A 19 18.99 15.14 -35.62
C PRO A 19 18.63 14.20 -36.77
N VAL A 20 17.33 13.98 -36.98
CA VAL A 20 16.83 13.42 -38.25
C VAL A 20 16.03 14.52 -38.95
N LEU A 21 16.52 14.92 -40.11
CA LEU A 21 15.87 15.86 -41.02
C LEU A 21 14.77 15.16 -41.82
N GLY A 22 13.64 15.84 -41.99
CA GLY A 22 12.78 15.71 -43.18
C GLY A 22 11.49 14.91 -43.02
N GLY A 23 10.35 15.62 -43.05
CA GLY A 23 9.03 15.02 -43.25
C GLY A 23 7.92 15.85 -42.62
N GLY A 24 7.38 16.83 -43.35
CA GLY A 24 6.24 17.64 -42.93
C GLY A 24 4.96 16.80 -42.85
N VAL A 25 4.67 16.30 -41.66
CA VAL A 25 3.34 15.83 -41.26
C VAL A 25 2.69 16.95 -40.46
N ALA A 26 1.52 17.41 -40.88
CA ALA A 26 0.70 18.31 -40.09
C ALA A 26 0.45 17.66 -38.73
N ALA A 27 1.16 18.12 -37.71
CA ALA A 27 1.01 17.62 -36.36
C ALA A 27 -0.41 17.97 -35.90
N ALA A 28 -1.25 16.95 -35.74
CA ALA A 28 -2.45 17.08 -34.92
C ALA A 28 -2.03 17.73 -33.60
N PRO A 29 -2.80 18.70 -33.06
CA PRO A 29 -2.40 19.38 -31.84
C PRO A 29 -2.18 18.32 -30.76
N ARG A 30 -0.92 18.12 -30.37
CA ARG A 30 -0.59 17.31 -29.20
C ARG A 30 -1.33 17.98 -28.05
N ARG A 31 -2.42 17.36 -27.56
CA ARG A 31 -3.02 17.72 -26.28
C ARG A 31 -1.86 17.82 -25.31
N ARG A 32 -1.54 19.03 -24.84
CA ARG A 32 -0.55 19.21 -23.79
C ARG A 32 -1.00 18.31 -22.64
N ALA A 33 -0.14 17.40 -22.20
CA ALA A 33 -0.41 16.62 -21.01
C ALA A 33 -0.74 17.61 -19.89
N ARG A 34 -1.93 17.44 -19.28
CA ARG A 34 -2.33 18.27 -18.15
C ARG A 34 -1.36 17.97 -17.01
N LEU A 35 -0.71 18.99 -16.48
CA LEU A 35 0.12 18.87 -15.28
C LEU A 35 -0.77 18.73 -14.05
N PRO A 36 -0.29 18.09 -12.98
CA PRO A 36 -1.08 17.97 -11.76
C PRO A 36 -1.22 19.33 -11.07
N ALA A 37 -2.33 19.53 -10.36
CA ALA A 37 -2.47 20.62 -9.42
C ALA A 37 -1.53 20.38 -8.23
N VAL A 38 -0.65 21.35 -7.96
CA VAL A 38 0.25 21.34 -6.80
C VAL A 38 0.24 22.75 -6.20
N PRO A 39 -0.30 22.95 -4.98
CA PRO A 39 -0.96 21.96 -4.15
C PRO A 39 -2.26 21.41 -4.76
N LEU A 40 -2.62 20.18 -4.39
CA LEU A 40 -3.83 19.48 -4.86
C LEU A 40 -4.95 19.63 -3.83
N PRO A 41 -6.17 20.07 -4.20
CA PRO A 41 -7.32 20.04 -3.30
C PRO A 41 -7.67 18.61 -2.90
N LEU A 42 -7.50 18.29 -1.61
CA LEU A 42 -7.96 17.04 -1.00
C LEU A 42 -9.22 17.33 -0.17
N THR A 43 -10.36 16.83 -0.64
CA THR A 43 -11.63 16.90 0.11
C THR A 43 -11.80 15.65 0.95
N VAL A 44 -12.08 15.83 2.23
CA VAL A 44 -12.42 14.76 3.17
C VAL A 44 -13.91 14.81 3.49
N VAL A 45 -14.58 13.69 3.24
CA VAL A 45 -16.01 13.50 3.40
C VAL A 45 -16.25 12.48 4.49
N ASN A 46 -17.11 12.81 5.46
CA ASN A 46 -17.47 11.91 6.54
C ASN A 46 -18.85 11.29 6.29
N HIS A 47 -18.86 10.03 5.89
CA HIS A 47 -20.05 9.19 5.76
C HIS A 47 -20.01 8.01 6.74
N THR A 48 -19.27 8.12 7.85
CA THR A 48 -19.15 7.04 8.83
C THR A 48 -20.49 6.64 9.46
N GLY A 49 -21.45 7.57 9.49
CA GLY A 49 -22.76 7.38 10.11
C GLY A 49 -22.74 7.25 11.64
N ALA A 50 -21.55 7.22 12.25
CA ALA A 50 -21.33 6.95 13.66
C ALA A 50 -20.58 8.06 14.40
N TYR A 51 -19.77 8.86 13.69
CA TYR A 51 -18.97 9.94 14.28
C TYR A 51 -19.31 11.28 13.64
N ALA A 52 -19.50 12.31 14.46
CA ALA A 52 -19.57 13.68 13.97
C ALA A 52 -18.19 14.15 13.48
N ASN A 53 -18.14 15.12 12.56
CA ASN A 53 -16.87 15.67 12.07
C ASN A 53 -15.95 16.17 13.20
N THR A 54 -16.54 16.76 14.25
CA THR A 54 -15.81 17.25 15.43
C THR A 54 -15.14 16.15 16.25
N SER A 55 -15.46 14.88 15.99
CA SER A 55 -14.81 13.71 16.59
C SER A 55 -13.80 13.03 15.66
N ILE A 56 -13.49 13.64 14.51
CA ILE A 56 -12.54 13.10 13.53
C ILE A 56 -11.35 14.05 13.40
N THR A 57 -10.14 13.49 13.56
CA THR A 57 -8.88 14.23 13.41
C THR A 57 -8.05 13.63 12.29
N LEU A 58 -7.54 14.48 11.40
CA LEU A 58 -6.59 14.09 10.36
C LEU A 58 -5.15 14.33 10.80
N TYR A 59 -4.21 13.55 10.26
CA TYR A 59 -2.78 13.82 10.36
C TYR A 59 -2.16 13.59 9.01
N ILE A 60 -1.49 14.60 8.47
CA ILE A 60 -0.82 14.50 7.16
C ILE A 60 0.67 14.62 7.40
N VAL A 61 1.38 13.51 7.23
CA VAL A 61 2.80 13.37 7.55
C VAL A 61 3.52 12.63 6.43
N GLY A 62 4.81 12.86 6.25
CA GLY A 62 5.58 12.18 5.22
C GLY A 62 6.93 12.82 4.99
N VAL A 63 7.40 12.79 3.74
CA VAL A 63 8.67 13.36 3.29
C VAL A 63 8.47 14.35 2.15
N ASP A 64 9.26 15.42 2.16
CA ASP A 64 9.34 16.34 1.03
C ASP A 64 10.29 15.84 -0.07
N GLN A 65 10.42 16.62 -1.15
CA GLN A 65 11.29 16.31 -2.29
C GLN A 65 12.78 16.26 -1.94
N SER A 66 13.20 16.81 -0.80
CA SER A 66 14.58 16.73 -0.30
C SER A 66 14.82 15.49 0.57
N GLY A 67 13.77 14.70 0.84
CA GLY A 67 13.82 13.54 1.73
C GLY A 67 13.66 13.90 3.22
N ARG A 68 13.34 15.16 3.54
CA ARG A 68 13.13 15.58 4.94
C ARG A 68 11.73 15.21 5.39
N GLN A 69 11.61 14.69 6.61
CA GLN A 69 10.31 14.41 7.20
C GLN A 69 9.56 15.71 7.56
N VAL A 70 8.26 15.72 7.26
CA VAL A 70 7.39 16.89 7.35
C VAL A 70 6.01 16.48 7.83
N HIS A 71 5.28 17.43 8.41
CA HIS A 71 3.83 17.37 8.58
C HIS A 71 3.16 18.51 7.81
N VAL A 72 1.84 18.43 7.63
CA VAL A 72 1.03 19.53 7.05
C VAL A 72 0.19 20.16 8.17
N THR A 73 0.06 21.49 8.13
CA THR A 73 -0.78 22.26 9.05
C THR A 73 -2.20 22.44 8.49
N PRO A 74 -3.20 22.88 9.30
CA PRO A 74 -4.58 23.05 8.82
C PRO A 74 -4.74 23.99 7.61
N ASP A 75 -3.84 24.96 7.43
CA ASP A 75 -3.78 25.87 6.29
C ASP A 75 -3.06 25.29 5.05
N GLY A 76 -2.65 24.02 5.08
CA GLY A 76 -2.03 23.32 3.95
C GLY A 76 -0.52 23.56 3.80
N ARG A 77 0.13 24.17 4.78
CA ARG A 77 1.59 24.40 4.75
C ARG A 77 2.33 23.14 5.18
N ARG A 78 3.33 22.76 4.38
CA ARG A 78 4.30 21.70 4.70
C ARG A 78 5.37 22.24 5.66
N VAL A 79 5.56 21.58 6.81
CA VAL A 79 6.48 22.01 7.88
C VAL A 79 7.42 20.87 8.25
N PRO A 80 8.75 21.07 8.26
CA PRO A 80 9.69 20.08 8.78
C PRO A 80 9.41 19.74 10.23
N ILE A 81 9.49 18.46 10.58
CA ILE A 81 9.40 18.03 11.97
C ILE A 81 10.65 18.46 12.76
N SER A 82 10.48 18.67 14.06
CA SER A 82 11.54 19.07 14.98
C SER A 82 11.44 18.32 16.31
N PHE A 83 12.55 18.12 17.01
CA PHE A 83 12.54 17.58 18.37
C PHE A 83 11.68 18.39 19.34
N SER A 84 11.57 19.70 19.10
CA SER A 84 10.74 20.63 19.87
C SER A 84 9.24 20.44 19.67
N ASP A 85 8.83 19.63 18.69
CA ASP A 85 7.41 19.37 18.43
C ASP A 85 6.81 18.40 19.45
N ASN A 86 7.65 17.64 20.17
CA ASN A 86 7.18 16.85 21.29
C ASN A 86 6.81 17.79 22.45
N GLU A 87 5.55 17.77 22.85
CA GLU A 87 5.05 18.53 23.99
C GLU A 87 5.38 17.84 25.32
N SER A 88 4.84 18.37 26.41
CA SER A 88 5.11 17.88 27.78
C SER A 88 4.69 16.43 28.02
N ASP A 89 3.74 15.90 27.24
CA ASP A 89 3.33 14.49 27.29
C ASP A 89 4.26 13.57 26.48
N GLY A 90 5.25 14.15 25.78
CA GLY A 90 6.25 13.43 24.99
C GLY A 90 5.82 13.08 23.57
N TYR A 91 4.72 13.65 23.08
CA TYR A 91 4.17 13.41 21.74
C TYR A 91 4.05 14.71 20.93
N ALA A 92 4.01 14.56 19.61
CA ALA A 92 3.81 15.64 18.67
C ALA A 92 2.35 15.69 18.19
N HIS A 93 1.66 16.79 18.49
CA HIS A 93 0.23 16.96 18.25
C HIS A 93 -0.06 17.58 16.88
N TYR A 94 0.15 16.81 15.80
CA TYR A 94 -0.08 17.28 14.43
C TYR A 94 -1.54 17.20 13.94
N GLY A 95 -2.49 17.13 14.86
CA GLY A 95 -3.91 16.94 14.54
C GLY A 95 -4.49 18.10 13.73
N ILE A 96 -5.20 17.79 12.66
CA ILE A 96 -5.97 18.72 11.84
C ILE A 96 -7.47 18.39 12.05
N PRO A 97 -8.25 19.26 12.70
CA PRO A 97 -9.68 19.02 12.88
C PRO A 97 -10.42 19.13 11.55
N LEU A 98 -11.49 18.36 11.38
CA LEU A 98 -12.44 18.58 10.29
C LEU A 98 -13.30 19.83 10.57
N ASN A 99 -13.84 20.41 9.50
CA ASN A 99 -14.93 21.39 9.59
C ASN A 99 -16.09 20.81 10.41
N SER A 100 -16.68 21.59 11.29
CA SER A 100 -17.76 21.12 12.18
C SER A 100 -19.00 20.59 11.45
N SER A 101 -19.20 21.00 10.19
CA SER A 101 -20.26 20.56 9.30
C SER A 101 -19.81 20.59 7.85
N GLY A 102 -20.36 19.71 7.01
CA GLY A 102 -20.00 19.61 5.59
C GLY A 102 -18.62 19.01 5.37
N ASP A 103 -18.11 19.15 4.16
CA ASP A 103 -16.82 18.58 3.78
C ASP A 103 -15.66 19.47 4.25
N THR A 104 -14.50 18.86 4.47
CA THR A 104 -13.25 19.58 4.79
C THR A 104 -12.32 19.50 3.59
N THR A 105 -11.82 20.64 3.10
CA THR A 105 -10.84 20.66 2.01
C THR A 105 -9.49 21.14 2.52
N ILE A 106 -8.45 20.33 2.30
CA ILE A 106 -7.06 20.65 2.62
C ILE A 106 -6.29 20.88 1.32
N SER A 107 -5.45 21.91 1.29
CA SER A 107 -4.51 22.16 0.20
C SER A 107 -3.30 21.23 0.37
N LEU A 108 -3.27 20.10 -0.33
CA LEU A 108 -2.24 19.07 -0.18
C LEU A 108 -0.95 19.48 -0.92
N PRO A 109 0.16 19.74 -0.24
CA PRO A 109 1.41 20.13 -0.89
C PRO A 109 2.08 18.93 -1.57
N ALA A 110 3.04 19.18 -2.48
CA ALA A 110 3.88 18.12 -3.02
C ALA A 110 4.69 17.45 -1.88
N MET A 111 4.49 16.14 -1.71
CA MET A 111 5.16 15.28 -0.75
C MET A 111 4.80 13.82 -1.02
N SER A 112 5.53 12.90 -0.40
CA SER A 112 5.14 11.49 -0.30
C SER A 112 4.82 11.18 1.16
N GLY A 113 3.66 10.60 1.44
CA GLY A 113 3.22 10.48 2.82
C GLY A 113 1.89 9.78 3.02
N ARG A 114 1.33 10.01 4.20
CA ARG A 114 0.13 9.39 4.73
C ARG A 114 -0.83 10.46 5.23
N VAL A 115 -2.11 10.29 4.94
CA VAL A 115 -3.21 10.96 5.62
C VAL A 115 -3.82 9.93 6.57
N TYR A 116 -3.51 10.04 7.85
CA TYR A 116 -4.18 9.30 8.90
C TYR A 116 -5.50 9.98 9.23
N PHE A 117 -6.51 9.20 9.60
CA PHE A 117 -7.77 9.69 10.13
C PHE A 117 -8.15 8.88 11.36
N ALA A 118 -8.36 9.57 12.48
CA ALA A 118 -8.73 8.98 13.76
C ALA A 118 -10.13 9.40 14.17
N LEU A 119 -10.92 8.43 14.61
CA LEU A 119 -12.32 8.58 15.00
C LEU A 119 -12.43 8.43 16.51
N GLY A 120 -12.97 9.45 17.18
CA GLY A 120 -13.25 9.44 18.62
C GLY A 120 -12.01 9.51 19.53
N GLY A 121 -10.83 9.80 18.98
CA GLY A 121 -9.58 9.85 19.73
C GLY A 121 -8.44 10.50 18.96
N GLU A 122 -7.27 10.53 19.59
CA GLU A 122 -6.07 11.18 19.06
C GLU A 122 -4.97 10.14 18.82
N LEU A 123 -4.31 10.19 17.66
CA LEU A 123 -3.10 9.40 17.41
C LEU A 123 -1.88 10.06 18.01
N LYS A 124 -1.00 9.23 18.57
CA LYS A 124 0.22 9.68 19.24
C LYS A 124 1.43 9.52 18.33
N PHE A 125 1.79 10.60 17.63
CA PHE A 125 3.06 10.72 16.92
C PHE A 125 4.16 11.13 17.88
N LYS A 126 5.40 10.69 17.63
CA LYS A 126 6.56 11.13 18.41
C LYS A 126 7.73 11.43 17.51
N VAL A 127 8.39 12.56 17.74
CA VAL A 127 9.66 12.86 17.08
C VAL A 127 10.79 12.24 17.90
N VAL A 128 11.57 11.37 17.27
CA VAL A 128 12.71 10.68 17.87
C VAL A 128 13.98 10.95 17.07
N GLU A 129 15.13 10.69 17.67
CA GLU A 129 16.41 10.79 16.96
C GLU A 129 16.56 9.59 16.01
N SER A 130 16.86 9.88 14.74
CA SER A 130 17.18 8.86 13.74
C SER A 130 18.59 8.29 13.94
N GLY A 131 18.93 7.20 13.23
CA GLY A 131 20.30 6.69 13.19
C GLY A 131 21.33 7.67 12.60
N THR A 132 20.90 8.81 12.03
CA THR A 132 21.75 9.88 11.50
C THR A 132 21.73 11.14 12.36
N GLY A 133 21.15 11.09 13.57
CA GLY A 133 21.03 12.23 14.48
C GLY A 133 19.98 13.27 14.06
N GLN A 134 19.17 12.98 13.05
CA GLN A 134 18.14 13.89 12.55
C GLN A 134 16.77 13.58 13.18
N PRO A 135 15.86 14.56 13.29
CA PRO A 135 14.47 14.30 13.67
C PRO A 135 13.81 13.28 12.74
N ALA A 136 13.15 12.26 13.32
CA ALA A 136 12.35 11.27 12.61
C ALA A 136 11.05 10.98 13.35
N LEU A 137 9.96 10.74 12.61
CA LEU A 137 8.70 10.30 13.17
C LEU A 137 8.75 8.83 13.53
N ARG A 138 8.39 8.55 14.79
CA ARG A 138 7.81 7.28 15.18
C ARG A 138 6.30 7.38 14.96
N TYR A 139 5.82 6.62 13.98
CA TYR A 139 4.40 6.56 13.63
C TYR A 139 3.62 5.71 14.66
N PRO A 140 2.31 5.97 14.82
CA PRO A 140 1.42 5.10 15.58
C PRO A 140 1.46 3.67 15.05
N ALA A 141 1.66 2.69 15.93
CA ALA A 141 1.55 1.28 15.62
C ALA A 141 0.24 0.75 16.20
N GLY A 142 -0.88 1.09 15.54
CA GLY A 142 -2.23 0.86 16.05
C GLY A 142 -2.56 -0.59 16.46
N TRP A 143 -1.86 -1.57 15.90
CA TRP A 143 -2.01 -2.99 16.23
C TRP A 143 -1.22 -3.45 17.46
N VAL A 144 -0.27 -2.66 17.96
CA VAL A 144 0.57 -3.03 19.11
C VAL A 144 -0.17 -2.69 20.41
N PRO A 145 -0.47 -3.66 21.30
CA PRO A 145 -1.28 -3.41 22.50
C PRO A 145 -0.74 -2.33 23.45
N SER A 146 0.59 -2.15 23.49
CA SER A 146 1.24 -1.13 24.32
C SER A 146 1.35 0.24 23.65
N ASP A 147 0.98 0.37 22.37
CA ASP A 147 0.97 1.67 21.70
C ASP A 147 -0.20 2.50 22.25
N PRO A 148 0.02 3.77 22.64
CA PRO A 148 -1.03 4.63 23.18
C PRO A 148 -2.18 4.90 22.18
N SER A 149 -1.98 4.65 20.88
CA SER A 149 -2.99 4.77 19.84
C SER A 149 -3.76 3.46 19.60
N ASN A 150 -3.46 2.38 20.32
CA ASN A 150 -4.07 1.06 20.11
C ASN A 150 -5.60 1.05 20.33
N THR A 151 -6.14 1.90 21.18
CA THR A 151 -7.60 1.98 21.40
C THR A 151 -8.29 2.94 20.44
N VAL A 152 -7.54 3.61 19.56
CA VAL A 152 -8.09 4.60 18.63
C VAL A 152 -8.50 3.91 17.34
N LEU A 153 -9.74 4.14 16.92
CA LEU A 153 -10.23 3.71 15.62
C LEU A 153 -9.61 4.61 14.54
N HIS A 154 -8.71 4.07 13.73
CA HIS A 154 -8.01 4.83 12.69
C HIS A 154 -7.59 3.97 11.52
N ASP A 155 -7.37 4.60 10.37
CA ASP A 155 -6.80 3.98 9.17
C ASP A 155 -6.03 5.04 8.36
N VAL A 156 -5.48 4.63 7.21
CA VAL A 156 -4.55 5.45 6.42
C VAL A 156 -4.90 5.49 4.93
N PHE A 157 -4.81 6.69 4.38
CA PHE A 157 -4.69 6.96 2.95
C PHE A 157 -3.22 7.26 2.62
N GLU A 158 -2.61 6.52 1.70
CA GLU A 158 -1.22 6.75 1.28
C GLU A 158 -1.17 7.50 -0.04
N PHE A 159 -0.19 8.39 -0.19
CA PHE A 159 -0.04 9.14 -1.43
C PHE A 159 1.39 9.57 -1.75
N THR A 160 1.59 9.92 -3.01
CA THR A 160 2.69 10.75 -3.48
C THR A 160 2.14 11.77 -4.46
N LEU A 161 2.38 13.04 -4.16
CA LEU A 161 2.07 14.17 -5.03
C LEU A 161 3.37 14.87 -5.42
N ASN A 162 3.60 14.99 -6.73
CA ASN A 162 4.75 15.70 -7.28
C ASN A 162 4.42 16.22 -8.68
N GLU A 163 5.43 16.69 -9.41
CA GLU A 163 5.27 17.24 -10.77
C GLU A 163 4.82 16.21 -11.81
N THR A 164 4.96 14.91 -11.54
CA THR A 164 4.58 13.83 -12.46
C THR A 164 3.17 13.31 -12.24
N GLY A 165 2.54 13.62 -11.10
CA GLY A 165 1.15 13.26 -10.84
C GLY A 165 0.79 13.11 -9.37
N MET A 166 -0.44 12.62 -9.16
CA MET A 166 -0.90 12.06 -7.89
C MET A 166 -0.94 10.53 -8.02
N TYR A 167 -0.40 9.85 -7.03
CA TYR A 167 -0.41 8.41 -6.88
C TYR A 167 -0.94 8.10 -5.48
N CYS A 168 -2.06 7.39 -5.35
CA CYS A 168 -2.65 7.16 -4.04
C CYS A 168 -3.41 5.85 -3.92
N ASN A 169 -3.55 5.39 -2.68
CA ASN A 169 -4.22 4.14 -2.35
C ASN A 169 -4.84 4.19 -0.95
N THR A 170 -5.91 3.42 -0.78
CA THR A 170 -6.25 2.90 0.55
C THR A 170 -5.32 1.74 0.83
N THR A 171 -5.02 1.46 2.10
CA THR A 171 -4.13 0.36 2.44
C THR A 171 -4.69 -0.47 3.57
N MET A 172 -4.50 -1.79 3.47
CA MET A 172 -4.83 -2.75 4.52
C MET A 172 -3.63 -3.66 4.83
N VAL A 173 -2.43 -3.22 4.44
CA VAL A 173 -1.19 -4.00 4.58
C VAL A 173 -0.81 -4.21 6.04
N ASP A 174 -1.10 -3.23 6.90
CA ASP A 174 -0.81 -3.30 8.33
C ASP A 174 -2.02 -3.78 9.16
N MET A 175 -3.21 -3.26 8.82
CA MET A 175 -4.48 -3.56 9.48
C MET A 175 -5.64 -3.08 8.60
N PHE A 176 -6.86 -3.55 8.91
CA PHE A 176 -8.11 -3.00 8.39
C PHE A 176 -8.98 -2.54 9.56
N SER A 177 -9.37 -1.26 9.56
CA SER A 177 -10.00 -0.62 10.71
C SER A 177 -11.17 0.28 10.31
N VAL A 178 -10.90 1.37 9.58
CA VAL A 178 -11.92 2.32 9.13
C VAL A 178 -12.06 2.22 7.61
N PRO A 179 -13.23 1.82 7.09
CA PRO A 179 -13.42 1.65 5.67
C PRO A 179 -13.44 3.03 5.01
N SER A 180 -12.72 3.15 3.90
CA SER A 180 -12.56 4.40 3.19
C SER A 180 -12.45 4.18 1.69
N SER A 181 -12.73 5.22 0.91
CA SER A 181 -12.59 5.20 -0.53
C SER A 181 -11.94 6.48 -1.06
N ILE A 182 -11.38 6.36 -2.26
CA ILE A 182 -10.72 7.44 -2.97
C ILE A 182 -11.49 7.72 -4.25
N ARG A 183 -11.70 9.00 -4.55
CA ARG A 183 -11.96 9.49 -5.91
C ARG A 183 -10.83 10.40 -6.35
N LEU A 184 -10.19 10.11 -7.47
CA LEU A 184 -9.13 10.93 -8.06
C LEU A 184 -9.62 11.49 -9.40
N VAL A 185 -9.70 12.81 -9.50
CA VAL A 185 -10.16 13.51 -10.71
C VAL A 185 -8.99 14.25 -11.35
N GLY A 186 -8.72 13.95 -12.62
CA GLY A 186 -7.65 14.58 -13.39
C GLY A 186 -7.87 14.48 -14.89
N SER A 187 -7.03 13.71 -15.56
CA SER A 187 -7.22 13.28 -16.95
C SER A 187 -8.31 12.22 -17.06
N SER A 188 -8.49 11.43 -16.01
CA SER A 188 -9.59 10.47 -15.80
C SER A 188 -10.32 10.76 -14.48
N ASP A 189 -11.49 10.18 -14.31
CA ASP A 189 -12.23 10.15 -13.04
C ASP A 189 -12.22 8.71 -12.52
N GLN A 190 -11.46 8.47 -11.46
CA GLN A 190 -11.15 7.12 -10.96
C GLN A 190 -11.62 6.97 -9.51
N THR A 191 -12.10 5.79 -9.16
CA THR A 191 -12.44 5.45 -7.77
C THR A 191 -11.86 4.10 -7.37
N THR A 192 -11.56 3.93 -6.08
CA THR A 192 -11.14 2.64 -5.51
C THR A 192 -11.33 2.61 -3.99
N GLY A 193 -11.30 1.41 -3.39
CA GLY A 193 -11.37 1.18 -1.94
C GLY A 193 -12.78 1.09 -1.35
N THR A 194 -13.82 1.45 -2.12
CA THR A 194 -15.22 1.35 -1.67
C THR A 194 -15.59 -0.08 -1.34
N LEU A 195 -16.09 -0.30 -0.12
CA LEU A 195 -16.67 -1.58 0.27
C LEU A 195 -18.12 -1.71 -0.18
N GLU A 196 -18.54 -2.95 -0.42
CA GLU A 196 -19.95 -3.31 -0.55
C GLU A 196 -20.71 -2.95 0.75
N PRO A 197 -22.02 -2.64 0.69
CA PRO A 197 -22.80 -2.34 1.90
C PRO A 197 -22.68 -3.44 2.96
N GLY A 198 -22.36 -3.09 4.21
CA GLY A 198 -22.06 -4.05 5.29
C GLY A 198 -20.74 -4.81 5.14
N GLY A 199 -19.85 -4.36 4.26
CA GLY A 199 -18.58 -5.02 3.96
C GLY A 199 -17.64 -5.09 5.15
N ARG A 200 -17.62 -4.06 6.01
CA ARG A 200 -16.79 -4.06 7.22
C ARG A 200 -17.17 -5.18 8.19
N ASP A 201 -18.45 -5.31 8.53
CA ASP A 201 -18.94 -6.40 9.38
C ASP A 201 -18.63 -7.77 8.79
N ARG A 202 -18.83 -7.95 7.48
CA ARG A 202 -18.47 -9.20 6.79
C ARG A 202 -16.98 -9.48 6.83
N ILE A 203 -16.12 -8.48 6.67
CA ILE A 203 -14.66 -8.67 6.81
C ILE A 203 -14.33 -9.15 8.22
N PHE A 204 -14.85 -8.47 9.25
CA PHE A 204 -14.60 -8.85 10.64
C PHE A 204 -15.09 -10.29 10.91
N ALA A 205 -16.31 -10.62 10.50
CA ALA A 205 -16.89 -11.95 10.68
C ALA A 205 -16.13 -13.04 9.91
N ASN A 206 -15.87 -12.83 8.62
CA ASN A 206 -15.25 -13.85 7.78
C ASN A 206 -13.81 -14.12 8.17
N VAL A 207 -13.01 -13.08 8.46
CA VAL A 207 -11.63 -13.29 8.93
C VAL A 207 -11.63 -14.06 10.25
N THR A 208 -12.46 -13.66 11.22
CA THR A 208 -12.48 -14.31 12.55
C THR A 208 -13.08 -15.71 12.54
N SER A 209 -13.90 -16.06 11.56
CA SER A 209 -14.40 -17.42 11.37
C SER A 209 -13.45 -18.34 10.61
N THR A 210 -12.36 -17.80 10.05
CA THR A 210 -11.41 -18.57 9.24
C THR A 210 -10.39 -19.27 10.15
N PRO A 211 -10.22 -20.60 10.04
CA PRO A 211 -9.24 -21.34 10.81
C PRO A 211 -7.82 -20.77 10.70
N GLY A 212 -7.22 -20.42 11.84
CA GLY A 212 -5.88 -19.84 11.95
C GLY A 212 -5.83 -18.30 11.84
N PHE A 213 -6.97 -17.63 11.63
CA PHE A 213 -7.08 -16.16 11.52
C PHE A 213 -7.96 -15.55 12.63
N GLU A 214 -8.44 -16.35 13.58
CA GLU A 214 -9.38 -15.94 14.62
C GLU A 214 -8.81 -14.83 15.50
N ASN A 215 -7.51 -14.90 15.81
CA ASN A 215 -6.81 -13.97 16.69
C ASN A 215 -6.42 -12.65 16.02
N LEU A 216 -6.74 -12.45 14.74
CA LEU A 216 -6.38 -11.22 14.04
C LEU A 216 -7.26 -10.04 14.48
N ARG A 217 -8.41 -10.30 15.10
CA ARG A 217 -9.33 -9.26 15.56
C ARG A 217 -8.91 -8.66 16.90
N GLN A 218 -8.83 -7.33 16.94
CA GLN A 218 -8.64 -6.57 18.18
C GLN A 218 -9.90 -5.76 18.51
N GLY A 219 -10.79 -6.37 19.29
CA GLY A 219 -12.07 -5.78 19.66
C GLY A 219 -12.92 -5.39 18.45
N ASP A 220 -13.57 -4.24 18.53
CA ASP A 220 -14.34 -3.67 17.41
C ASP A 220 -13.55 -2.62 16.62
N HIS A 221 -12.27 -2.45 16.94
CA HIS A 221 -11.43 -1.43 16.32
C HIS A 221 -10.93 -1.91 14.95
N ARG A 222 -10.34 -3.11 14.89
CA ARG A 222 -9.59 -3.55 13.69
C ARG A 222 -9.44 -5.06 13.57
N ILE A 223 -9.09 -5.46 12.35
CA ILE A 223 -8.44 -6.72 12.02
C ILE A 223 -6.98 -6.40 11.69
N VAL A 224 -6.03 -7.00 12.41
CA VAL A 224 -4.58 -6.86 12.19
C VAL A 224 -4.16 -7.72 11.01
N ALA A 225 -3.26 -7.23 10.15
CA ALA A 225 -2.76 -8.03 9.05
C ALA A 225 -1.93 -9.23 9.58
N PRO A 226 -1.93 -10.40 8.91
CA PRO A 226 -1.32 -11.61 9.47
C PRO A 226 0.17 -11.49 9.77
N GLY A 227 0.91 -10.65 9.03
CA GLY A 227 2.34 -10.40 9.28
C GLY A 227 2.59 -9.76 10.65
N HIS A 228 1.80 -8.74 11.01
CA HIS A 228 1.90 -8.12 12.33
C HIS A 228 1.36 -9.02 13.43
N ALA A 229 0.30 -9.77 13.16
CA ALA A 229 -0.20 -10.78 14.11
C ALA A 229 0.85 -11.87 14.38
N LEU A 230 1.63 -12.28 13.38
CA LEU A 230 2.77 -13.18 13.55
C LEU A 230 3.81 -12.57 14.50
N ASP A 231 4.13 -11.28 14.36
CA ASP A 231 5.06 -10.58 15.26
C ASP A 231 4.53 -10.42 16.70
N LEU A 232 3.21 -10.42 16.86
CA LEU A 232 2.55 -10.43 18.17
C LEU A 232 2.44 -11.83 18.79
N GLY A 233 2.74 -12.89 18.02
CA GLY A 233 2.56 -14.29 18.45
C GLY A 233 1.13 -14.83 18.25
N ASP A 234 0.28 -14.09 17.55
CA ASP A 234 -1.14 -14.39 17.32
C ASP A 234 -1.40 -15.10 15.98
N PHE A 235 -0.36 -15.35 15.18
CA PHE A 235 -0.44 -16.08 13.91
C PHE A 235 0.69 -17.10 13.79
N SER A 236 0.41 -18.26 13.20
CA SER A 236 1.41 -19.34 13.09
C SER A 236 2.60 -18.92 12.21
N SER A 237 3.82 -19.08 12.74
CA SER A 237 5.07 -18.82 12.01
C SER A 237 5.38 -19.86 10.91
N THR A 238 4.57 -20.90 10.78
CA THR A 238 4.73 -22.00 9.82
C THR A 238 3.51 -22.18 8.91
N TYR A 239 2.54 -21.25 8.95
CA TYR A 239 1.27 -21.34 8.23
C TYR A 239 1.44 -21.64 6.72
N PHE A 240 2.36 -20.95 6.05
CA PHE A 240 2.60 -21.12 4.61
C PHE A 240 3.54 -22.28 4.25
N ASP A 241 4.16 -22.96 5.22
CA ASP A 241 5.27 -23.89 4.96
C ASP A 241 4.86 -25.03 4.02
N SER A 242 3.71 -25.65 4.26
CA SER A 242 3.20 -26.74 3.41
C SER A 242 2.92 -26.30 1.97
N TYR A 243 2.50 -25.05 1.79
CA TYR A 243 2.26 -24.49 0.46
C TYR A 243 3.58 -24.13 -0.24
N ILE A 244 4.55 -23.59 0.50
CA ILE A 244 5.90 -23.32 -0.01
C ILE A 244 6.54 -24.64 -0.46
N ASP A 245 6.42 -25.73 0.31
CA ASP A 245 6.90 -27.06 -0.07
C ASP A 245 6.30 -27.54 -1.39
N GLN A 246 4.98 -27.41 -1.54
CA GLN A 246 4.30 -27.80 -2.77
C GLN A 246 4.82 -27.01 -3.99
N VAL A 247 5.03 -25.70 -3.85
CA VAL A 247 5.59 -24.85 -4.91
C VAL A 247 7.03 -25.28 -5.22
N TRP A 248 7.87 -25.44 -4.20
CA TRP A 248 9.27 -25.81 -4.39
C TRP A 248 9.39 -27.17 -5.09
N GLU A 249 8.61 -28.15 -4.67
CA GLU A 249 8.61 -29.49 -5.25
C GLU A 249 8.19 -29.47 -6.72
N LYS A 250 7.09 -28.79 -7.06
CA LYS A 250 6.63 -28.65 -8.45
C LYS A 250 7.73 -28.13 -9.38
N TYR A 251 8.47 -27.12 -8.94
CA TYR A 251 9.46 -26.45 -9.77
C TYR A 251 10.84 -27.10 -9.73
N ARG A 252 11.04 -28.24 -9.05
CA ARG A 252 12.25 -29.06 -9.21
C ARG A 252 12.37 -29.65 -10.61
N SER A 253 11.24 -30.05 -11.19
CA SER A 253 11.18 -30.67 -12.53
C SER A 253 10.45 -29.80 -13.56
N THR A 254 10.05 -28.58 -13.19
CA THR A 254 9.28 -27.66 -14.04
C THR A 254 9.95 -26.29 -14.06
N THR A 255 10.00 -25.65 -15.22
CA THR A 255 10.46 -24.26 -15.34
C THR A 255 9.29 -23.29 -15.17
N MET A 256 9.40 -22.34 -14.23
CA MET A 256 8.56 -21.15 -14.15
C MET A 256 9.03 -20.11 -15.15
N THR A 257 8.11 -19.45 -15.84
CA THR A 257 8.36 -18.25 -16.66
C THR A 257 7.76 -17.04 -15.96
N VAL A 258 8.56 -15.99 -15.74
CA VAL A 258 8.15 -14.74 -15.09
C VAL A 258 8.33 -13.58 -16.06
N ASP A 259 7.24 -12.91 -16.42
CA ASP A 259 7.26 -11.69 -17.22
C ASP A 259 7.19 -10.47 -16.30
N ILE A 260 8.24 -9.65 -16.31
CA ILE A 260 8.33 -8.42 -15.52
C ILE A 260 7.92 -7.17 -16.33
N GLY A 261 7.43 -7.34 -17.56
CA GLY A 261 7.03 -6.30 -18.50
C GLY A 261 8.20 -5.69 -19.30
N THR A 262 9.41 -5.68 -18.73
CA THR A 262 10.65 -5.26 -19.40
C THR A 262 11.51 -6.43 -19.86
N GLY A 263 11.13 -7.66 -19.52
CA GLY A 263 11.89 -8.87 -19.79
C GLY A 263 11.17 -10.12 -19.27
N VAL A 264 11.58 -11.27 -19.79
CA VAL A 264 11.06 -12.58 -19.39
C VAL A 264 12.19 -13.41 -18.80
N HIS A 265 11.97 -13.92 -17.59
CA HIS A 265 12.94 -14.67 -16.81
C HIS A 265 12.45 -16.08 -16.55
N ARG A 266 13.34 -17.06 -16.61
CA ARG A 266 12.99 -18.46 -16.36
C ARG A 266 13.73 -18.99 -15.14
N GLY A 267 13.03 -19.77 -14.32
CA GLY A 267 13.63 -20.37 -13.15
C GLY A 267 13.07 -21.74 -12.81
N SER A 268 13.88 -22.52 -12.10
CA SER A 268 13.53 -23.81 -11.53
C SER A 268 14.24 -24.00 -10.19
N VAL A 269 13.77 -24.94 -9.38
CA VAL A 269 14.37 -25.24 -8.09
C VAL A 269 15.56 -26.17 -8.28
N SER A 270 16.72 -25.75 -7.76
CA SER A 270 17.96 -26.54 -7.70
C SER A 270 18.51 -26.54 -6.28
N GLY A 271 18.74 -27.73 -5.71
CA GLY A 271 18.95 -27.86 -4.26
C GLY A 271 17.71 -27.37 -3.50
N ASP A 272 17.87 -26.40 -2.61
CA ASP A 272 16.75 -25.76 -1.89
C ASP A 272 16.43 -24.34 -2.36
N ARG A 273 17.01 -23.93 -3.50
CA ARG A 273 16.92 -22.57 -4.02
C ARG A 273 16.13 -22.52 -5.31
N PHE A 274 15.32 -21.48 -5.48
CA PHE A 274 14.65 -21.18 -6.73
C PHE A 274 15.60 -20.34 -7.60
N VAL A 275 16.21 -20.95 -8.61
CA VAL A 275 17.27 -20.34 -9.41
C VAL A 275 16.67 -19.82 -10.71
N PHE A 276 16.77 -18.51 -10.93
CA PHE A 276 16.40 -17.85 -12.19
C PHE A 276 17.63 -17.50 -13.03
N ASP A 277 17.40 -17.30 -14.32
CA ASP A 277 18.42 -16.87 -15.27
C ASP A 277 18.94 -15.44 -15.02
N GLY A 278 20.15 -15.19 -15.53
CA GLY A 278 20.77 -13.86 -15.56
C GLY A 278 20.91 -13.20 -14.18
N GLU A 279 20.69 -11.89 -14.15
CA GLU A 279 20.87 -11.04 -12.97
C GLU A 279 19.76 -11.20 -11.91
N VAL A 280 18.72 -12.00 -12.18
CA VAL A 280 17.70 -12.33 -11.17
C VAL A 280 18.32 -13.17 -10.06
N GLY A 281 19.16 -14.13 -10.43
CA GLY A 281 19.85 -15.02 -9.49
C GLY A 281 18.92 -15.99 -8.76
N ALA A 282 19.35 -16.42 -7.56
CA ALA A 282 18.63 -17.41 -6.77
C ALA A 282 17.84 -16.79 -5.60
N PHE A 283 16.68 -17.36 -5.29
CA PHE A 283 15.92 -17.08 -4.07
C PHE A 283 16.07 -18.26 -3.10
N ASP A 284 16.38 -17.95 -1.84
CA ASP A 284 16.28 -18.95 -0.77
C ASP A 284 14.81 -19.33 -0.55
N ARG A 285 14.57 -20.50 0.04
CA ARG A 285 13.23 -20.93 0.43
C ARG A 285 12.64 -19.94 1.44
N PRO A 286 11.50 -19.28 1.17
CA PRO A 286 10.93 -18.30 2.06
C PRO A 286 10.29 -18.97 3.28
N SER A 287 10.24 -18.22 4.38
CA SER A 287 9.42 -18.51 5.56
C SER A 287 8.00 -17.93 5.40
N THR A 288 7.10 -18.30 6.32
CA THR A 288 5.78 -17.65 6.43
C THR A 288 5.90 -16.13 6.62
N ARG A 289 6.90 -15.67 7.39
CA ARG A 289 7.17 -14.24 7.58
C ARG A 289 7.55 -13.55 6.26
N ASP A 290 8.45 -14.16 5.49
CA ASP A 290 8.88 -13.62 4.18
C ASP A 290 7.69 -13.48 3.23
N VAL A 291 6.77 -14.46 3.21
CA VAL A 291 5.55 -14.39 2.40
C VAL A 291 4.66 -13.22 2.84
N LEU A 292 4.36 -13.11 4.13
CA LEU A 292 3.41 -12.11 4.64
C LEU A 292 3.92 -10.67 4.50
N PHE A 293 5.20 -10.43 4.79
CA PHE A 293 5.82 -9.10 4.65
C PHE A 293 6.31 -8.82 3.22
N CYS A 294 6.41 -9.85 2.39
CA CYS A 294 7.05 -9.80 1.08
C CYS A 294 8.49 -9.26 1.17
N ASP A 295 9.24 -9.75 2.16
CA ASP A 295 10.59 -9.31 2.51
C ASP A 295 11.51 -10.53 2.73
N GLY A 296 12.74 -10.30 3.21
CA GLY A 296 13.72 -11.33 3.53
C GLY A 296 14.11 -12.13 2.29
N ALA A 297 13.75 -13.42 2.25
CA ALA A 297 13.96 -14.24 1.06
C ALA A 297 13.26 -13.68 -0.20
N LEU A 298 12.22 -12.86 -0.02
CA LEU A 298 11.45 -12.21 -1.08
C LEU A 298 11.72 -10.70 -1.21
N PHE A 299 12.80 -10.19 -0.59
CA PHE A 299 13.15 -8.77 -0.67
C PHE A 299 13.25 -8.29 -2.13
N ALA A 300 12.43 -7.29 -2.47
CA ALA A 300 12.41 -6.70 -3.80
C ALA A 300 13.50 -5.62 -3.95
N GLY A 301 14.68 -6.04 -4.37
CA GLY A 301 15.79 -5.14 -4.73
C GLY A 301 15.61 -4.44 -6.09
N ALA A 302 16.71 -4.11 -6.75
CA ALA A 302 16.69 -3.53 -8.08
C ALA A 302 16.18 -4.52 -9.15
N ALA A 303 15.70 -4.00 -10.29
CA ALA A 303 15.39 -4.83 -11.45
C ALA A 303 16.67 -5.49 -12.01
N PRO A 304 16.59 -6.74 -12.50
CA PRO A 304 15.37 -7.53 -12.70
C PRO A 304 14.92 -8.35 -11.48
N ARG A 305 15.77 -8.53 -10.46
CA ARG A 305 15.46 -9.35 -9.28
C ARG A 305 14.24 -8.87 -8.52
N GLY A 306 14.12 -7.56 -8.28
CA GLY A 306 13.03 -6.98 -7.49
C GLY A 306 11.65 -7.28 -8.04
N PRO A 307 11.37 -6.99 -9.33
CA PRO A 307 10.09 -7.34 -9.94
C PRO A 307 9.77 -8.84 -9.90
N VAL A 308 10.76 -9.73 -10.08
CA VAL A 308 10.57 -11.18 -9.93
C VAL A 308 10.21 -11.54 -8.49
N ALA A 309 10.95 -11.02 -7.50
CA ALA A 309 10.67 -11.22 -6.08
C ALA A 309 9.23 -10.81 -5.72
N ALA A 310 8.79 -9.66 -6.24
CA ALA A 310 7.45 -9.18 -6.00
C ALA A 310 6.36 -10.06 -6.63
N ILE A 311 6.60 -10.58 -7.83
CA ILE A 311 5.68 -11.52 -8.49
C ILE A 311 5.61 -12.85 -7.72
N LEU A 312 6.73 -13.35 -7.21
CA LEU A 312 6.76 -14.54 -6.35
C LEU A 312 6.00 -14.29 -5.04
N GLY A 313 6.26 -13.16 -4.36
CA GLY A 313 5.57 -12.79 -3.12
C GLY A 313 4.05 -12.66 -3.30
N ALA A 314 3.61 -12.04 -4.41
CA ALA A 314 2.19 -11.96 -4.73
C ALA A 314 1.58 -13.34 -5.04
N GLY A 315 2.28 -14.18 -5.78
CA GLY A 315 1.80 -15.52 -6.10
C GLY A 315 1.77 -16.47 -4.89
N LEU A 316 2.66 -16.28 -3.91
CA LEU A 316 2.65 -17.01 -2.64
C LEU A 316 1.46 -16.57 -1.76
N ASN A 317 1.23 -15.26 -1.60
CA ASN A 317 0.06 -14.74 -0.86
C ASN A 317 -1.26 -15.21 -1.49
N ARG A 318 -1.35 -15.17 -2.82
CA ARG A 318 -2.54 -15.60 -3.60
C ARG A 318 -2.63 -17.11 -3.79
N SER A 319 -1.67 -17.88 -3.29
CA SER A 319 -1.54 -19.32 -3.47
C SER A 319 -1.80 -19.84 -4.88
N ASN A 320 -1.18 -19.24 -5.89
CA ASN A 320 -1.37 -19.62 -7.31
C ASN A 320 -0.12 -20.16 -8.01
N LEU A 321 1.08 -20.06 -7.42
CA LEU A 321 2.31 -20.57 -8.01
C LEU A 321 2.24 -22.09 -8.31
N HIS A 322 1.57 -22.87 -7.46
CA HIS A 322 1.43 -24.31 -7.67
C HIS A 322 0.56 -24.68 -8.90
N SER A 323 -0.31 -23.80 -9.39
CA SER A 323 -1.30 -24.15 -10.43
C SER A 323 -0.96 -23.67 -11.84
N VAL A 324 -0.06 -22.69 -11.99
CA VAL A 324 0.34 -22.15 -13.30
C VAL A 324 1.85 -22.17 -13.50
N THR A 325 2.37 -22.06 -14.71
CA THR A 325 3.82 -21.98 -14.98
C THR A 325 4.26 -20.60 -15.48
N THR A 326 3.32 -19.73 -15.84
CA THR A 326 3.57 -18.36 -16.26
C THR A 326 3.08 -17.39 -15.19
N GLN A 327 3.95 -16.48 -14.78
CA GLN A 327 3.69 -15.48 -13.75
C GLN A 327 4.02 -14.07 -14.27
N PRO A 328 3.35 -13.01 -13.77
CA PRO A 328 2.26 -13.07 -12.80
C PRO A 328 0.98 -13.64 -13.42
N ALA A 329 0.27 -14.48 -12.69
CA ALA A 329 -1.10 -14.81 -13.06
C ALA A 329 -1.97 -13.54 -12.95
N THR A 330 -2.76 -13.27 -13.98
CA THR A 330 -3.57 -12.04 -14.08
C THR A 330 -5.06 -12.28 -13.93
N ASN A 331 -5.50 -13.53 -13.87
CA ASN A 331 -6.91 -13.88 -13.69
C ASN A 331 -7.23 -14.07 -12.20
N ALA A 332 -8.05 -13.19 -11.63
CA ALA A 332 -8.51 -13.25 -10.24
C ALA A 332 -9.12 -14.62 -9.85
N ALA A 333 -9.77 -15.32 -10.79
CA ALA A 333 -10.37 -16.64 -10.52
C ALA A 333 -9.32 -17.71 -10.15
N SER A 334 -8.04 -17.46 -10.42
CA SER A 334 -6.93 -18.36 -10.03
C SER A 334 -6.37 -18.09 -8.64
N PHE A 335 -6.81 -17.02 -7.96
CA PHE A 335 -6.26 -16.61 -6.68
C PHE A 335 -7.03 -17.23 -5.51
N TYR A 336 -6.33 -17.48 -4.42
CA TYR A 336 -6.90 -17.90 -3.13
C TYR A 336 -7.74 -19.18 -3.18
N GLY A 337 -7.47 -20.06 -4.14
CA GLY A 337 -8.14 -21.35 -4.34
C GLY A 337 -7.53 -22.52 -3.54
N HIS A 338 -6.35 -22.33 -2.96
CA HIS A 338 -5.70 -23.31 -2.10
C HIS A 338 -6.16 -23.14 -0.63
N SER A 339 -6.16 -24.22 0.15
CA SER A 339 -6.57 -24.20 1.57
C SER A 339 -5.66 -23.32 2.43
N VAL A 340 -4.35 -23.40 2.19
CA VAL A 340 -3.34 -22.49 2.74
C VAL A 340 -3.19 -21.31 1.79
N THR A 341 -3.72 -20.15 2.18
CA THR A 341 -3.65 -18.89 1.43
C THR A 341 -3.79 -17.69 2.35
N ASN A 342 -3.53 -16.48 1.87
CA ASN A 342 -3.77 -15.26 2.63
C ASN A 342 -5.28 -14.97 2.68
N HIS A 343 -6.00 -15.63 3.61
CA HIS A 343 -7.46 -15.48 3.75
C HIS A 343 -7.88 -14.09 4.20
N TYR A 344 -7.00 -13.35 4.87
CA TYR A 344 -7.18 -11.92 5.17
C TYR A 344 -7.31 -11.11 3.88
N ALA A 345 -6.31 -11.17 2.99
CA ALA A 345 -6.35 -10.45 1.71
C ALA A 345 -7.53 -10.92 0.83
N LYS A 346 -7.77 -12.25 0.75
CA LYS A 346 -8.93 -12.82 0.05
C LYS A 346 -10.25 -12.17 0.50
N THR A 347 -10.43 -12.03 1.81
CA THR A 347 -11.66 -11.50 2.41
C THR A 347 -11.82 -10.00 2.12
N LEU A 348 -10.73 -9.24 2.11
CA LEU A 348 -10.75 -7.82 1.74
C LEU A 348 -11.21 -7.63 0.28
N HIS A 349 -10.58 -8.33 -0.67
CA HIS A 349 -10.99 -8.26 -2.09
C HIS A 349 -12.44 -8.67 -2.31
N ALA A 350 -12.92 -9.70 -1.61
CA ALA A 350 -14.28 -10.19 -1.75
C ALA A 350 -15.35 -9.21 -1.25
N ASN A 351 -14.96 -8.16 -0.52
CA ASN A 351 -15.87 -7.17 0.05
C ASN A 351 -15.69 -5.76 -0.53
N THR A 352 -14.82 -5.57 -1.53
CA THR A 352 -14.68 -4.31 -2.26
C THR A 352 -15.46 -4.33 -3.56
N VAL A 353 -16.06 -3.20 -3.93
CA VAL A 353 -16.94 -3.08 -5.12
C VAL A 353 -16.17 -3.34 -6.42
N ASP A 354 -14.91 -2.88 -6.49
CA ASP A 354 -14.05 -3.03 -7.66
C ASP A 354 -13.21 -4.32 -7.62
N GLY A 355 -13.36 -5.14 -6.57
CA GLY A 355 -12.54 -6.32 -6.30
C GLY A 355 -11.08 -6.01 -5.99
N LYS A 356 -10.73 -4.74 -5.71
CA LYS A 356 -9.36 -4.31 -5.41
C LYS A 356 -9.20 -4.00 -3.93
N ALA A 357 -8.07 -4.40 -3.37
CA ALA A 357 -7.67 -4.14 -2.00
C ALA A 357 -6.15 -4.17 -1.92
N TYR A 358 -5.55 -3.44 -0.99
CA TYR A 358 -4.12 -3.52 -0.73
C TYR A 358 -3.88 -4.38 0.52
N GLY A 359 -4.09 -5.70 0.40
CA GLY A 359 -4.07 -6.63 1.54
C GLY A 359 -2.68 -7.11 1.96
N PHE A 360 -1.68 -6.95 1.09
CA PHE A 360 -0.26 -7.26 1.33
C PHE A 360 0.63 -6.39 0.42
N ALA A 361 1.93 -6.31 0.71
CA ALA A 361 2.82 -5.30 0.10
C ALA A 361 2.92 -5.34 -1.44
N PHE A 362 2.68 -6.49 -2.08
CA PHE A 362 2.74 -6.66 -3.54
C PHE A 362 1.40 -6.96 -4.21
N ASP A 363 0.29 -6.50 -3.61
CA ASP A 363 -1.05 -6.67 -4.20
C ASP A 363 -1.22 -5.88 -5.52
N ASP A 364 -0.32 -4.92 -5.78
CA ASP A 364 -0.20 -4.17 -7.03
C ASP A 364 0.17 -5.04 -8.22
N VAL A 365 0.76 -6.22 -8.00
CA VAL A 365 1.06 -7.19 -9.06
C VAL A 365 -0.24 -7.59 -9.76
N ALA A 366 -0.27 -7.42 -11.08
CA ALA A 366 -1.46 -7.57 -11.94
C ALA A 366 -2.61 -6.59 -11.67
N GLY A 367 -2.40 -5.52 -10.89
CA GLY A 367 -3.33 -4.39 -10.78
C GLY A 367 -4.52 -4.60 -9.83
N TYR A 368 -4.35 -5.42 -8.79
CA TYR A 368 -5.40 -5.74 -7.80
C TYR A 368 -5.33 -4.91 -6.51
N ALA A 369 -4.28 -4.12 -6.31
CA ALA A 369 -4.24 -3.11 -5.25
C ALA A 369 -5.31 -2.04 -5.43
N SER A 370 -5.87 -1.53 -4.32
CA SER A 370 -6.77 -0.37 -4.27
C SER A 370 -6.01 0.95 -4.50
N TYR A 371 -5.44 1.07 -5.69
CA TYR A 371 -4.51 2.11 -6.10
C TYR A 371 -4.99 2.81 -7.38
N VAL A 372 -4.88 4.14 -7.40
CA VAL A 372 -5.17 4.99 -8.56
C VAL A 372 -4.06 6.03 -8.74
N GLN A 373 -3.88 6.47 -9.98
CA GLN A 373 -2.91 7.51 -10.31
C GLN A 373 -3.38 8.37 -11.48
N ASP A 374 -2.96 9.63 -11.52
CA ASP A 374 -3.21 10.52 -12.65
C ASP A 374 -2.11 11.58 -12.77
N SER A 375 -1.49 11.68 -13.94
CA SER A 375 -0.44 12.67 -14.22
C SER A 375 -0.98 14.10 -14.33
N GLY A 376 -2.28 14.26 -14.56
CA GLY A 376 -2.99 15.53 -14.63
C GLY A 376 -4.04 15.67 -13.53
N ALA A 377 -3.78 15.06 -12.36
CA ALA A 377 -4.64 15.13 -11.19
C ALA A 377 -4.99 16.57 -10.83
N SER A 378 -6.27 16.84 -10.59
CA SER A 378 -6.80 18.17 -10.27
C SER A 378 -7.50 18.24 -8.92
N SER A 379 -7.98 17.11 -8.39
CA SER A 379 -8.48 16.99 -7.03
C SER A 379 -8.54 15.52 -6.59
N ALA A 380 -8.57 15.31 -5.29
CA ALA A 380 -8.81 14.01 -4.67
C ALA A 380 -9.91 14.14 -3.61
N THR A 381 -10.70 13.10 -3.46
CA THR A 381 -11.68 12.97 -2.38
C THR A 381 -11.39 11.71 -1.59
N LEU A 382 -11.18 11.86 -0.29
CA LEU A 382 -11.15 10.76 0.69
C LEU A 382 -12.52 10.69 1.36
N THR A 383 -13.23 9.59 1.20
CA THR A 383 -14.51 9.36 1.89
C THR A 383 -14.30 8.35 2.99
N LEU A 384 -14.61 8.72 4.23
CA LEU A 384 -14.73 7.77 5.34
C LEU A 384 -16.12 7.15 5.25
N THR A 385 -16.20 5.87 4.93
CA THR A 385 -17.47 5.18 4.63
C THR A 385 -18.10 4.59 5.90
N PRO A 386 -19.37 4.13 5.86
CA PRO A 386 -20.05 3.57 7.04
C PRO A 386 -19.26 2.45 7.72
N LEU A 387 -19.27 2.44 9.06
CA LEU A 387 -18.58 1.46 9.91
C LEU A 387 -19.27 0.09 9.97
#